data_AF-A0A412HZV8-F1
#
_entry.id   AF-A0A412HZV8-F1
#
_cell.length_a   1.000
_cell.length_b   1.000
_cell.length_c   1.000
_cell.angle_alpha   90.00
_cell.angle_beta   90.00
_cell.angle_gamma   90.00
#
_symmetry.space_group_name_H-M   'P 1'
#
loop_
_entity.id
_entity.type
_entity.pdbx_description
1 polymer ?
#
loop_
_entity_poly.entity_id
_entity_poly.type
_entity_poly.pdbx_seq_one_letter_code
_entity_poly.pdbx_strand_id
1 'polypeptide(L)'
;MQADLKTKATQYGIPYYEIDIHQYRASQLHHDTGEYIKPTLNERFKTIAGCKVQRDLYSAFLICHTDDTLTVPDFETCHLDFPHFVKMQDTLILNKKKCGHTMKHCFGF
;
A
#
# COMPACT_ATOMS: atom_id res chain seq x y z
N MET A 1 11.32 -7.34 -15.51
CA MET A 1 9.87 -7.16 -15.24
C MET A 1 9.42 -5.69 -15.20
N GLN A 2 10.28 -4.71 -14.89
CA GLN A 2 9.92 -3.27 -14.93
C GLN A 2 9.87 -2.65 -16.34
N ALA A 3 10.67 -3.13 -17.29
CA ALA A 3 10.74 -2.59 -18.65
C ALA A 3 9.40 -2.62 -19.41
N ASP A 4 8.56 -3.62 -19.16
CA ASP A 4 7.26 -3.75 -19.82
C ASP A 4 6.22 -2.74 -19.34
N LEU A 5 6.20 -2.41 -18.04
CA LEU A 5 5.18 -1.52 -17.49
C LEU A 5 5.43 -0.08 -17.92
N LYS A 6 6.67 0.39 -17.83
CA LYS A 6 7.08 1.72 -18.31
C LYS A 6 6.82 1.88 -19.81
N THR A 7 7.16 0.87 -20.60
CA THR A 7 6.92 0.88 -22.06
C THR A 7 5.43 0.96 -22.37
N LYS A 8 4.60 0.15 -21.70
CA LYS A 8 3.14 0.19 -21.88
C LYS A 8 2.54 1.52 -21.43
N ALA A 9 2.95 2.06 -20.29
CA ALA A 9 2.46 3.35 -19.81
C ALA A 9 2.73 4.45 -20.84
N THR A 10 3.97 4.54 -21.33
CA THR A 10 4.36 5.48 -22.40
C THR A 10 3.54 5.27 -23.68
N GLN A 11 3.32 4.02 -24.10
CA GLN A 11 2.52 3.71 -25.30
C GLN A 11 1.08 4.22 -25.19
N TYR A 12 0.48 4.15 -24.01
CA TYR A 12 -0.88 4.64 -23.74
C TYR A 12 -0.94 6.10 -23.28
N GLY A 13 0.18 6.82 -23.24
CA GLY A 13 0.24 8.21 -22.75
C GLY A 13 -0.07 8.35 -21.25
N ILE A 14 0.10 7.28 -20.48
CA ILE A 14 -0.13 7.25 -19.04
C ILE A 14 1.16 7.70 -18.35
N PRO A 15 1.10 8.70 -17.45
CA PRO A 15 2.27 9.13 -16.69
C PRO A 15 2.77 7.99 -15.79
N TYR A 16 4.10 7.87 -15.71
CA TYR A 16 4.76 6.83 -14.94
C TYR A 16 5.85 7.45 -14.07
N TYR A 17 5.78 7.15 -12.77
CA TYR A 17 6.67 7.69 -11.75
C TYR A 17 7.39 6.54 -11.04
N GLU A 18 8.65 6.77 -10.67
CA GLU A 18 9.45 5.81 -9.91
C GLU A 18 9.79 6.43 -8.56
N ILE A 19 9.63 5.63 -7.50
CA ILE A 19 10.04 5.99 -6.14
C ILE A 19 11.34 5.28 -5.78
N ASP A 20 12.17 5.91 -4.95
CA ASP A 20 13.32 5.23 -4.36
C ASP A 20 12.84 4.27 -3.26
N ILE A 21 12.84 2.97 -3.55
CA ILE A 21 12.37 1.93 -2.63
C ILE A 21 13.22 1.82 -1.35
N HIS A 22 14.49 2.23 -1.39
CA HIS A 22 15.41 2.14 -0.26
C HIS A 22 15.19 3.28 0.73
N GLN A 23 14.78 4.44 0.23
CA GLN A 23 14.40 5.57 1.07
C GLN A 23 12.96 5.44 1.55
N TYR A 24 12.02 5.19 0.63
CA TYR A 24 10.58 5.21 0.92
C TYR A 24 10.15 4.10 1.89
N ARG A 25 10.69 2.88 1.73
CA ARG A 25 10.44 1.72 2.62
C ARG A 25 8.96 1.55 3.02
N ALA A 26 8.04 1.65 2.06
CA ALA A 26 6.57 1.69 2.27
C ALA A 26 6.06 0.57 3.19
N SER A 27 6.62 -0.64 3.01
CA SER A 27 6.24 -1.82 3.79
C SER A 27 6.60 -1.74 5.27
N GLN A 28 7.35 -0.72 5.69
CA GLN A 28 7.82 -0.51 7.06
C GLN A 28 7.25 0.77 7.67
N LEU A 29 6.85 1.75 6.85
CA LEU A 29 6.38 3.05 7.30
C LEU A 29 4.98 2.98 7.94
N HIS A 30 4.82 3.68 9.05
CA HIS A 30 3.57 3.93 9.75
C HIS A 30 3.22 5.42 9.57
N HIS A 31 2.11 5.73 8.89
CA HIS A 31 1.77 7.14 8.60
C HIS A 31 1.26 7.87 9.83
N ASP A 32 0.69 7.15 10.80
CA ASP A 32 0.14 7.68 12.05
C ASP A 32 1.23 8.15 13.03
N THR A 33 2.37 7.45 13.08
CA THR A 33 3.50 7.79 13.96
C THR A 33 4.71 8.37 13.22
N GLY A 34 4.78 8.19 11.90
CA GLY A 34 5.96 8.50 11.09
C GLY A 34 7.11 7.50 11.25
N GLU A 35 6.92 6.41 12.01
CA GLU A 35 7.98 5.46 12.33
C GLU A 35 8.15 4.37 11.27
N TYR A 36 9.38 3.87 11.14
CA TYR A 36 9.71 2.74 10.28
C TYR A 36 9.83 1.46 11.11
N ILE A 37 8.76 0.67 11.14
CA ILE A 37 8.69 -0.60 11.86
C ILE A 37 8.83 -1.74 10.86
N LYS A 38 9.94 -2.50 10.96
CA LYS A 38 10.21 -3.63 10.07
C LYS A 38 9.32 -4.83 10.44
N PRO A 39 8.33 -5.20 9.59
CA PRO A 39 7.50 -6.35 9.88
C PRO A 39 8.25 -7.66 9.63
N THR A 40 7.79 -8.75 10.24
CA THR A 40 8.31 -10.08 9.89
C THR A 40 7.74 -10.54 8.54
N LEU A 41 8.45 -11.44 7.84
CA LEU A 41 8.00 -11.90 6.52
C LEU A 41 6.65 -12.63 6.57
N ASN A 42 6.29 -13.24 7.69
CA ASN A 42 5.02 -13.96 7.87
C ASN A 42 3.86 -13.03 8.29
N GLU A 43 4.17 -11.78 8.64
CA GLU A 43 3.19 -10.79 9.05
C GLU A 43 2.56 -10.13 7.82
N ARG A 44 1.34 -10.57 7.48
CA ARG A 44 0.55 -10.08 6.34
C ARG A 44 -0.40 -8.95 6.69
N PHE A 45 -0.58 -8.68 7.97
CA PHE A 45 -1.42 -7.61 8.50
C PHE A 45 -0.63 -6.76 9.48
N LYS A 46 -0.98 -5.48 9.56
CA LYS A 46 -0.41 -4.51 10.50
C LYS A 46 -1.54 -3.84 11.27
N THR A 47 -1.18 -3.22 12.40
CA THR A 47 -2.07 -2.29 13.11
C THR A 47 -1.55 -0.87 12.90
N ILE A 48 -2.38 -0.02 12.30
CA ILE A 48 -2.08 1.39 11.99
C ILE A 48 -3.24 2.22 12.52
N ALA A 49 -2.97 3.22 13.36
CA ALA A 49 -3.99 4.03 14.04
C ALA A 49 -5.12 3.20 14.69
N GLY A 50 -4.78 2.03 15.24
CA GLY A 50 -5.73 1.08 15.85
C GLY A 50 -6.54 0.23 14.86
N CYS A 51 -6.39 0.44 13.55
CA CYS A 51 -7.06 -0.35 12.51
C CYS A 51 -6.14 -1.47 12.00
N LYS A 52 -6.70 -2.66 11.77
CA LYS A 52 -5.97 -3.77 11.16
C LYS A 52 -5.97 -3.61 9.63
N VAL A 53 -4.80 -3.47 9.03
CA VAL A 53 -4.63 -3.26 7.59
C VAL A 53 -3.84 -4.38 6.96
N GLN A 54 -4.16 -4.75 5.72
CA GLN A 54 -3.34 -5.70 4.97
C GLN A 54 -2.06 -4.99 4.48
N ARG A 55 -0.90 -5.61 4.73
CA ARG A 55 0.42 -4.97 4.54
C ARG A 55 0.66 -4.48 3.12
N ASP A 56 0.33 -5.29 2.12
CA ASP A 56 0.63 -4.99 0.72
C ASP A 56 -0.31 -3.91 0.16
N LEU A 57 -1.61 -3.96 0.52
CA LEU A 57 -2.60 -2.92 0.23
C LEU A 57 -2.21 -1.60 0.89
N TYR A 58 -1.78 -1.66 2.15
CA TYR A 58 -1.34 -0.48 2.87
C TYR A 58 -0.05 0.11 2.28
N SER A 59 0.89 -0.72 1.83
CA SER A 59 2.08 -0.24 1.13
C SER A 59 1.71 0.48 -0.18
N ALA A 60 0.76 -0.07 -0.94
CA ALA A 60 0.25 0.58 -2.15
C ALA A 60 -0.48 1.89 -1.84
N PHE A 61 -1.29 1.93 -0.77
CA PHE A 61 -1.94 3.14 -0.30
C PHE A 61 -0.92 4.25 -0.02
N LEU A 62 0.16 3.96 0.71
CA LEU A 62 1.21 4.93 0.96
C LEU A 62 1.85 5.42 -0.34
N ILE A 63 2.20 4.52 -1.27
CA ILE A 63 2.84 4.89 -2.54
C ILE A 63 1.93 5.79 -3.40
N CYS A 64 0.61 5.59 -3.34
CA CYS A 64 -0.36 6.43 -4.03
C CYS A 64 -0.50 7.83 -3.42
N HIS A 65 -0.12 8.03 -2.16
CA HIS A 65 -0.14 9.32 -1.46
C HIS A 65 1.28 9.86 -1.31
N THR A 66 2.10 9.71 -2.35
CA THR A 66 3.45 10.29 -2.38
C THR A 66 3.36 11.82 -2.44
N ASP A 67 4.33 12.49 -1.81
CA ASP A 67 4.52 13.92 -1.98
C ASP A 67 5.07 14.26 -3.37
N ASP A 68 5.20 15.55 -3.67
CA ASP A 68 5.77 16.03 -4.95
C ASP A 68 7.22 15.54 -5.18
N THR A 69 7.94 15.16 -4.11
CA THR A 69 9.31 14.65 -4.19
C THR A 69 9.37 13.15 -4.49
N LEU A 70 8.25 12.43 -4.39
CA LEU A 70 8.14 10.98 -4.55
C LEU A 70 9.03 10.17 -3.58
N THR A 71 9.50 10.80 -2.49
CA THR A 71 10.41 10.16 -1.53
C THR A 71 9.75 9.80 -0.20
N VAL A 72 8.67 10.51 0.14
CA VAL A 72 7.90 10.31 1.37
C VAL A 72 6.41 10.39 1.06
N PRO A 73 5.54 9.76 1.87
CA PRO A 73 4.12 10.03 1.74
C PRO A 73 3.80 11.45 2.21
N ASP A 74 2.82 12.05 1.59
CA ASP A 74 2.08 13.16 2.16
C ASP A 74 1.23 12.63 3.32
N PHE A 75 1.71 12.92 4.54
CA PHE A 75 1.04 12.47 5.76
C PHE A 75 -0.34 13.09 5.93
N GLU A 76 -0.57 14.32 5.50
CA GLU A 76 -1.87 14.98 5.68
C GLU A 76 -2.94 14.27 4.85
N THR A 77 -2.66 14.02 3.57
CA THR A 77 -3.58 13.27 2.70
C THR A 77 -3.75 11.84 3.17
N CYS A 78 -2.68 11.16 3.62
CA CYS A 78 -2.77 9.83 4.21
C CYS A 78 -3.76 9.81 5.39
N HIS A 79 -3.66 10.76 6.33
CA HIS A 79 -4.56 10.80 7.50
C HIS A 79 -6.01 11.05 7.11
N LEU A 80 -6.25 11.91 6.12
CA LEU A 80 -7.59 12.23 5.64
C LEU A 80 -8.25 11.03 4.95
N ASP A 81 -7.51 10.31 4.11
CA ASP A 81 -8.04 9.22 3.29
C ASP A 81 -7.96 7.84 3.96
N PHE A 82 -7.19 7.70 5.05
CA PHE A 82 -7.01 6.43 5.75
C PHE A 82 -8.34 5.78 6.20
N PRO A 83 -9.32 6.50 6.80
CA PRO A 83 -10.61 5.90 7.16
C PRO A 83 -11.35 5.32 5.94
N HIS A 84 -11.26 5.99 4.79
CA HIS A 84 -11.88 5.51 3.56
C HIS A 84 -11.17 4.26 3.03
N PHE A 85 -9.84 4.27 3.02
CA PHE A 85 -9.02 3.12 2.69
C PHE A 85 -9.37 1.90 3.54
N VAL A 86 -9.45 2.05 4.87
CA VAL A 86 -9.81 0.96 5.80
C VAL A 86 -11.17 0.35 5.44
N LYS A 87 -12.18 1.18 5.15
CA LYS A 87 -13.51 0.68 4.73
C LYS A 87 -13.44 -0.10 3.41
N MET A 88 -12.64 0.37 2.45
CA MET A 88 -12.48 -0.28 1.15
C MET A 88 -11.77 -1.64 1.27
N GLN A 89 -10.65 -1.71 1.99
CA GLN A 89 -9.93 -2.98 2.17
C GLN A 89 -10.79 -4.01 2.89
N ASP A 90 -11.56 -3.63 3.90
CA ASP A 90 -12.40 -4.56 4.67
C ASP A 90 -13.50 -5.12 3.79
N THR A 91 -14.13 -4.26 2.99
CA THR A 91 -15.13 -4.67 2.00
C THR A 91 -14.54 -5.67 1.00
N LEU A 92 -13.34 -5.38 0.47
CA LEU A 92 -12.64 -6.27 -0.47
C LEU A 92 -12.29 -7.61 0.16
N ILE A 93 -11.72 -7.62 1.36
CA ILE A 93 -11.32 -8.81 2.10
C ILE A 93 -12.55 -9.67 2.43
N LEU A 94 -13.64 -9.06 2.88
CA LEU A 94 -14.91 -9.74 3.17
C LEU A 94 -15.49 -10.38 1.91
N ASN A 95 -15.52 -9.66 0.80
CA ASN A 95 -16.02 -10.17 -0.47
C ASN A 95 -15.16 -11.34 -0.99
N LYS A 96 -13.83 -11.24 -0.91
CA LYS A 96 -12.92 -12.33 -1.30
C LYS A 96 -13.16 -13.59 -0.46
N LYS A 97 -13.34 -13.45 0.86
CA LYS A 97 -13.68 -14.56 1.76
C LYS A 97 -15.02 -15.20 1.40
N LYS A 98 -16.06 -14.39 1.15
CA LYS A 98 -17.40 -14.87 0.76
C LYS A 98 -17.38 -15.66 -0.55
N CYS A 99 -16.61 -15.21 -1.53
CA CYS A 99 -16.51 -15.86 -2.83
C CYS A 99 -15.56 -17.09 -2.84
N GLY A 100 -15.00 -17.50 -1.70
CA GLY A 100 -14.07 -18.64 -1.61
C GLY A 100 -12.74 -18.45 -2.36
N HIS A 101 -12.45 -17.23 -2.82
CA HIS A 101 -11.22 -16.94 -3.56
C HIS A 101 -10.09 -16.72 -2.57
N THR A 102 -9.25 -17.74 -2.43
CA THR A 102 -8.08 -17.70 -1.56
C THR A 102 -6.90 -17.05 -2.29
N MET A 103 -6.22 -16.14 -1.61
CA MET A 103 -5.00 -15.49 -2.07
C MET A 103 -3.97 -15.59 -0.96
N LYS A 104 -3.61 -16.83 -0.59
CA LYS A 104 -2.70 -17.14 0.53
C LYS A 104 -1.41 -16.32 0.52
N HIS A 105 -0.83 -16.06 -0.65
CA HIS A 105 0.42 -15.30 -0.75
C HIS A 105 0.27 -13.83 -0.34
N CYS A 106 -0.86 -13.19 -0.64
CA CYS A 106 -1.12 -11.78 -0.34
C CYS A 106 -1.92 -11.60 0.96
N PHE A 107 -3.05 -12.29 1.07
CA PHE A 107 -4.01 -12.09 2.15
C PHE A 107 -3.88 -13.11 3.30
N GLY A 108 -3.08 -14.16 3.13
CA GLY A 108 -2.89 -15.20 4.15
C GLY A 108 -4.08 -16.15 4.34
N PHE A 109 -5.16 -15.97 3.56
CA PHE A 109 -6.33 -16.86 3.52
C PHE A 109 -6.73 -17.17 2.09
#